data_AF-A0A662BKK0-F1
#
_entry.id   AF-A0A662BKK0-F1
#
_cell.length_a   1.000
_cell.length_b   1.000
_cell.length_c   1.000
_cell.angle_alpha   90.00
_cell.angle_beta   90.00
_cell.angle_gamma   90.00
#
_symmetry.space_group_name_H-M   'P 1'
#
loop_
_entity.id
_entity.type
_entity.pdbx_description
1 polymer ?
#
loop_
_entity_poly.entity_id
_entity_poly.type
_entity_poly.pdbx_seq_one_letter_code
_entity_poly.pdbx_strand_id
1 'polypeptide(L)'
;MGCSTDNEKDKTIALDPTFSDSKQLNKNSYNQTGLYITGRESENFAEIQQKDYYLNYVEKINQSWNNTTAKNLIEIEKWSRNNFISGINDSITLFYPFSGPDFLYANAFFPNAYTYLLVGLENPGKLSNISIMDDQTKAKYLNRLLHSLRYINQSGYFSTKQMMTDFADSNLNGVVHILLFYISKTKHTIMNISSVMVDDFGNCIVKQNFQNEDKNPNGIKIRFFKNSDDKIKTLYYFPIDLSDENMKDNLGFLLFLSDFGQKNTFMKSASYIL
;
A
#
# COMPACT_ATOMS: atom_id res chain seq x y z
N MET A 1 -43.28 -26.32 -1.34
CA MET A 1 -42.57 -25.95 -0.10
C MET A 1 -41.15 -25.60 -0.48
N GLY A 2 -40.90 -24.32 -0.75
CA GLY A 2 -39.57 -23.79 -1.00
C GLY A 2 -38.91 -23.45 0.34
N CYS A 3 -37.62 -23.73 0.44
CA CYS A 3 -36.75 -23.02 1.38
C CYS A 3 -35.66 -22.37 0.54
N SER A 4 -35.72 -21.05 0.58
CA SER A 4 -34.91 -20.10 -0.14
C SER A 4 -33.43 -20.27 0.16
N THR A 5 -32.64 -20.16 -0.90
CA THR A 5 -31.30 -19.58 -0.87
C THR A 5 -31.36 -18.22 -0.18
N ASP A 6 -30.34 -17.90 0.63
CA ASP A 6 -29.78 -16.56 0.86
C ASP A 6 -29.10 -16.53 2.24
N ASN A 7 -27.76 -16.43 2.23
CA ASN A 7 -26.98 -15.71 3.23
C ASN A 7 -25.51 -15.62 2.78
N GLU A 8 -25.28 -15.08 1.58
CA GLU A 8 -24.06 -14.32 1.35
C GLU A 8 -24.20 -13.01 2.13
N LYS A 9 -23.61 -12.94 3.32
CA LYS A 9 -23.37 -11.66 4.00
C LYS A 9 -22.22 -10.97 3.28
N ASP A 10 -22.53 -10.47 2.08
CA ASP A 10 -21.73 -9.48 1.38
C ASP A 10 -21.79 -8.20 2.22
N LYS A 11 -20.89 -8.08 3.20
CA LYS A 11 -20.65 -6.82 3.90
C LYS A 11 -19.95 -5.91 2.91
N THR A 12 -20.73 -5.36 1.99
CA THR A 12 -20.48 -4.04 1.43
C THR A 12 -20.22 -3.11 2.62
N ILE A 13 -18.95 -2.85 2.89
CA ILE A 13 -18.54 -1.84 3.86
C ILE A 13 -19.18 -0.55 3.33
N ALA A 14 -20.22 -0.09 4.02
CA ALA A 14 -20.99 1.08 3.64
C ALA A 14 -20.03 2.21 3.25
N LEU A 15 -20.32 2.83 2.11
CA LEU A 15 -19.65 4.04 1.66
C LEU A 15 -19.64 5.02 2.84
N ASP A 16 -18.46 5.39 3.30
CA ASP A 16 -18.31 6.56 4.15
C ASP A 16 -18.87 7.75 3.33
N PRO A 17 -19.95 8.41 3.76
CA PRO A 17 -20.66 9.42 2.95
C PRO A 17 -19.80 10.63 2.57
N THR A 18 -18.63 10.75 3.20
CA THR A 18 -17.72 11.89 3.11
C THR A 18 -16.91 11.97 1.81
N PHE A 19 -16.93 10.96 0.94
CA PHE A 19 -16.04 10.91 -0.24
C PHE A 19 -16.74 10.72 -1.61
N SER A 20 -18.02 11.10 -1.74
CA SER A 20 -18.76 10.94 -3.00
C SER A 20 -18.38 11.92 -4.13
N ASP A 21 -17.55 12.94 -3.85
CA ASP A 21 -17.13 13.93 -4.84
C ASP A 21 -15.66 13.76 -5.26
N SER A 22 -15.44 13.35 -6.52
CA SER A 22 -14.12 13.21 -7.15
C SER A 22 -13.25 14.48 -7.06
N LYS A 23 -13.86 15.67 -7.03
CA LYS A 23 -13.13 16.94 -6.84
C LYS A 23 -12.59 17.11 -5.43
N GLN A 24 -13.34 16.68 -4.40
CA GLN A 24 -12.87 16.71 -3.01
C GLN A 24 -11.80 15.65 -2.76
N LEU A 25 -11.93 14.48 -3.38
CA LEU A 25 -10.94 13.41 -3.35
C LEU A 25 -9.60 13.83 -3.98
N ASN A 26 -9.64 14.59 -5.08
CA ASN A 26 -8.41 15.12 -5.65
C ASN A 26 -7.72 16.08 -4.69
N LYS A 27 -8.45 16.90 -3.93
CA LYS A 27 -7.89 17.84 -2.93
C LYS A 27 -7.42 17.18 -1.64
N ASN A 28 -7.63 15.87 -1.48
CA ASN A 28 -7.18 15.11 -0.32
C ASN A 28 -5.65 15.22 -0.15
N SER A 29 -5.18 15.58 1.04
CA SER A 29 -3.76 15.75 1.34
C SER A 29 -2.94 14.47 1.13
N TYR A 30 -3.51 13.28 1.36
CA TYR A 30 -2.86 12.00 1.08
C TYR A 30 -2.67 11.79 -0.42
N ASN A 31 -3.70 12.06 -1.23
CA ASN A 31 -3.62 11.96 -2.69
C ASN A 31 -2.61 12.95 -3.25
N GLN A 32 -2.67 14.21 -2.80
CA GLN A 32 -1.75 15.27 -3.21
C GLN A 32 -0.29 14.93 -2.86
N THR A 33 -0.05 14.37 -1.67
CA THR A 33 1.27 13.85 -1.28
C THR A 33 1.70 12.72 -2.21
N GLY A 34 0.82 11.78 -2.53
CA GLY A 34 1.06 10.69 -3.47
C GLY A 34 1.43 11.17 -4.88
N LEU A 35 0.72 12.17 -5.40
CA LEU A 35 1.02 12.81 -6.68
C LEU A 35 2.41 13.49 -6.64
N TYR A 36 2.67 14.28 -5.60
CA TYR A 36 3.95 14.95 -5.41
C TYR A 36 5.14 13.99 -5.40
N ILE A 37 5.09 12.91 -4.60
CA ILE A 37 6.19 11.94 -4.52
C ILE A 37 6.32 11.05 -5.76
N THR A 38 5.33 11.02 -6.65
CA THR A 38 5.42 10.23 -7.89
C THR A 38 5.84 11.04 -9.12
N GLY A 39 6.09 12.34 -8.94
CA GLY A 39 6.41 13.27 -10.02
C GLY A 39 5.18 13.67 -10.85
N ARG A 40 3.98 13.50 -10.31
CA ARG A 40 2.71 13.89 -10.96
C ARG A 40 2.26 15.25 -10.43
N GLU A 41 1.56 16.01 -11.26
CA GLU A 41 1.03 17.32 -10.87
C GLU A 41 0.21 17.25 -9.58
N SER A 42 0.53 18.14 -8.65
CA SER A 42 -0.13 18.25 -7.36
C SER A 42 -0.43 19.72 -7.07
N GLU A 43 -1.71 20.04 -6.89
CA GLU A 43 -2.19 21.37 -6.54
C GLU A 43 -1.53 21.88 -5.25
N ASN A 44 -1.39 21.01 -4.23
CA ASN A 44 -0.82 21.41 -2.93
C ASN A 44 0.69 21.66 -2.95
N PHE A 45 1.39 21.18 -3.99
CA PHE A 45 2.84 21.28 -4.10
C PHE A 45 3.29 22.03 -5.37
N ALA A 46 2.37 22.67 -6.11
CA ALA A 46 2.62 23.24 -7.43
C ALA A 46 3.85 24.19 -7.48
N GLU A 47 4.01 25.06 -6.49
CA GLU A 47 5.17 25.97 -6.39
C GLU A 47 6.50 25.21 -6.18
N ILE A 48 6.48 24.19 -5.32
CA ILE A 48 7.63 23.36 -5.01
C ILE A 48 8.02 22.51 -6.23
N GLN A 49 7.03 22.09 -7.02
CA GLN A 49 7.25 21.28 -8.23
C GLN A 49 8.02 22.02 -9.33
N GLN A 50 8.18 23.35 -9.24
CA GLN A 50 9.01 24.14 -10.16
C GLN A 50 10.48 24.24 -9.73
N LYS A 51 10.85 23.74 -8.55
CA LYS A 51 12.22 23.85 -8.02
C LYS A 51 13.17 22.86 -8.71
N ASP A 52 14.41 23.27 -8.97
CA ASP A 52 15.41 22.42 -9.64
C ASP A 52 15.65 21.08 -8.96
N TYR A 53 15.67 21.05 -7.61
CA TYR A 53 15.85 19.82 -6.86
C TYR A 53 14.71 18.83 -7.09
N TYR A 54 13.49 19.33 -7.29
CA TYR A 54 12.31 18.51 -7.57
C TYR A 54 12.35 17.98 -9.00
N LEU A 55 12.65 18.84 -9.98
CA LEU A 55 12.76 18.44 -11.39
C LEU A 55 13.82 17.33 -11.58
N ASN A 56 14.99 17.49 -10.96
CA ASN A 56 16.04 16.47 -10.95
C ASN A 56 15.60 15.15 -10.27
N TYR A 57 14.81 15.24 -9.20
CA TYR A 57 14.21 14.06 -8.56
C TYR A 57 13.23 13.35 -9.51
N VAL A 58 12.34 14.09 -10.16
CA VAL A 58 11.32 13.57 -11.08
C VAL A 58 11.94 12.84 -12.25
N GLU A 59 13.00 13.39 -12.85
CA GLU A 59 13.75 12.74 -13.92
C GLU A 59 14.26 11.36 -13.47
N LYS A 60 14.95 11.31 -12.32
CA LYS A 60 15.55 10.07 -11.79
C LYS A 60 14.51 9.03 -11.40
N ILE A 61 13.42 9.43 -10.73
CA ILE A 61 12.39 8.49 -10.30
C ILE A 61 11.61 7.94 -11.50
N ASN A 62 11.37 8.76 -12.54
CA ASN A 62 10.73 8.30 -13.78
C ASN A 62 11.63 7.34 -14.55
N GLN A 63 12.94 7.61 -14.64
CA GLN A 63 13.89 6.68 -15.24
C GLN A 63 13.90 5.33 -14.50
N SER A 64 13.95 5.35 -13.17
CA SER A 64 13.87 4.14 -12.33
C SER A 64 12.57 3.37 -12.54
N TRP A 65 11.44 4.09 -12.60
CA TRP A 65 10.11 3.50 -12.82
C TRP A 65 9.97 2.88 -14.21
N ASN A 66 10.45 3.56 -15.25
CA ASN A 66 10.40 3.06 -16.62
C ASN A 66 11.20 1.76 -16.76
N ASN A 67 12.39 1.68 -16.14
CA ASN A 67 13.18 0.46 -16.09
C ASN A 67 12.43 -0.69 -15.41
N THR A 68 11.79 -0.41 -14.26
CA THR A 68 11.00 -1.41 -13.51
C THR A 68 9.79 -1.88 -14.32
N THR A 69 9.11 -0.95 -15.00
CA THR A 69 7.95 -1.24 -15.85
C THR A 69 8.34 -2.12 -17.04
N ALA A 70 9.41 -1.76 -17.74
CA ALA A 70 9.89 -2.47 -18.93
C ALA A 70 10.38 -3.88 -18.60
N LYS A 71 11.14 -4.04 -17.50
CA LYS A 71 11.72 -5.34 -17.13
C LYS A 71 10.72 -6.29 -16.49
N ASN A 72 9.82 -5.76 -15.65
CA ASN A 72 9.02 -6.58 -14.76
C ASN A 72 7.53 -6.45 -15.05
N LEU A 73 6.95 -5.26 -14.94
CA LEU A 73 5.48 -5.10 -14.94
C LEU A 73 4.85 -5.49 -16.28
N ILE A 74 5.46 -5.10 -17.41
CA ILE A 74 4.96 -5.47 -18.74
C ILE A 74 5.03 -7.00 -18.94
N GLU A 75 6.09 -7.65 -18.49
CA GLU A 75 6.24 -9.10 -18.62
C GLU A 75 5.29 -9.85 -17.69
N ILE A 76 5.06 -9.36 -16.47
CA ILE A 76 4.04 -9.88 -15.57
C ILE A 76 2.66 -9.74 -16.19
N GLU A 77 2.32 -8.58 -16.75
CA GLU A 77 1.03 -8.36 -17.38
C GLU A 77 0.80 -9.33 -18.55
N LYS A 78 1.80 -9.49 -19.43
CA LYS A 78 1.76 -10.46 -20.54
C LYS A 78 1.61 -11.89 -20.02
N TRP A 79 2.39 -12.27 -19.02
CA TRP A 79 2.34 -13.60 -18.43
C TRP A 79 0.97 -13.86 -17.79
N SER A 80 0.48 -12.94 -16.96
CA SER A 80 -0.81 -13.04 -16.28
C SER A 80 -1.95 -13.18 -17.29
N ARG A 81 -2.00 -12.39 -18.37
CA ARG A 81 -3.04 -12.54 -19.40
C ARG A 81 -3.10 -13.93 -20.04
N ASN A 82 -1.96 -14.62 -20.14
CA ASN A 82 -1.87 -15.92 -20.80
C ASN A 82 -1.95 -17.11 -19.83
N ASN A 83 -1.68 -16.88 -18.54
CA ASN A 83 -1.51 -17.95 -17.54
C ASN A 83 -2.41 -17.77 -16.32
N PHE A 84 -3.27 -16.73 -16.29
CA PHE A 84 -4.20 -16.57 -15.18
C PHE A 84 -5.04 -17.83 -15.05
N ILE A 85 -4.93 -18.47 -13.88
CA ILE A 85 -5.44 -19.82 -13.69
C ILE A 85 -6.95 -19.77 -13.81
N SER A 86 -7.48 -20.50 -14.79
CA SER A 86 -8.92 -20.66 -14.97
C SER A 86 -9.55 -21.13 -13.65
N GLY A 87 -10.49 -20.35 -13.12
CA GLY A 87 -11.17 -20.66 -11.86
C GLY A 87 -10.70 -19.86 -10.64
N ILE A 88 -9.63 -19.06 -10.75
CA ILE A 88 -9.31 -18.05 -9.72
C ILE A 88 -10.26 -16.85 -9.90
N ASN A 89 -11.04 -16.54 -8.87
CA ASN A 89 -11.74 -15.27 -8.79
C ASN A 89 -10.72 -14.18 -8.40
N ASP A 90 -10.30 -13.36 -9.36
CA ASP A 90 -9.31 -12.30 -9.17
C ASP A 90 -9.84 -11.07 -8.43
N SER A 91 -11.14 -11.05 -8.18
CA SER A 91 -11.87 -9.97 -7.55
C SER A 91 -12.18 -10.30 -6.08
N ILE A 92 -11.48 -11.26 -5.45
CA ILE A 92 -11.57 -11.51 -3.99
C ILE A 92 -10.41 -10.88 -3.22
N THR A 93 -10.37 -11.09 -1.91
CA THR A 93 -9.25 -10.66 -1.07
C THR A 93 -7.97 -11.40 -1.46
N LEU A 94 -6.90 -10.64 -1.70
CA LEU A 94 -5.54 -11.16 -1.82
C LEU A 94 -4.86 -11.14 -0.46
N PHE A 95 -4.50 -12.31 0.06
CA PHE A 95 -3.59 -12.45 1.19
C PHE A 95 -2.16 -12.64 0.69
N TYR A 96 -1.25 -11.80 1.15
CA TYR A 96 0.16 -11.82 0.77
C TYR A 96 1.04 -11.88 2.01
N PRO A 97 1.22 -13.08 2.61
CA PRO A 97 2.10 -13.23 3.75
C PRO A 97 3.56 -13.00 3.32
N PHE A 98 4.36 -12.43 4.23
CA PHE A 98 5.78 -12.12 4.01
C PHE A 98 6.05 -11.17 2.83
N SER A 99 5.06 -10.35 2.45
CA SER A 99 5.16 -9.43 1.33
C SER A 99 6.09 -8.25 1.62
N GLY A 100 6.20 -7.83 2.89
CA GLY A 100 6.60 -6.46 3.20
C GLY A 100 5.61 -5.47 2.55
N PRO A 101 6.03 -4.27 2.14
CA PRO A 101 5.14 -3.29 1.51
C PRO A 101 5.00 -3.45 -0.02
N ASP A 102 4.93 -4.70 -0.50
CA ASP A 102 4.90 -5.02 -1.92
C ASP A 102 3.53 -4.86 -2.60
N PHE A 103 2.98 -3.66 -2.54
CA PHE A 103 1.76 -3.38 -3.29
C PHE A 103 1.99 -3.48 -4.80
N LEU A 104 3.19 -3.18 -5.29
CA LEU A 104 3.50 -3.14 -6.71
C LEU A 104 3.20 -4.48 -7.40
N TYR A 105 3.77 -5.57 -6.88
CA TYR A 105 3.54 -6.88 -7.47
C TYR A 105 2.19 -7.47 -7.11
N ALA A 106 1.66 -7.18 -5.91
CA ALA A 106 0.29 -7.55 -5.55
C ALA A 106 -0.72 -7.04 -6.59
N ASN A 107 -0.61 -5.76 -6.95
CA ASN A 107 -1.46 -5.13 -7.96
C ASN A 107 -1.13 -5.60 -9.38
N ALA A 108 0.11 -5.97 -9.69
CA ALA A 108 0.48 -6.45 -11.02
C ALA A 108 -0.11 -7.84 -11.33
N PHE A 109 -0.13 -8.74 -10.33
CA PHE A 109 -0.68 -10.08 -10.49
C PHE A 109 -2.19 -10.16 -10.23
N PHE A 110 -2.71 -9.36 -9.28
CA PHE A 110 -4.12 -9.39 -8.88
C PHE A 110 -4.74 -7.98 -8.94
N PRO A 111 -4.73 -7.30 -10.10
CA PRO A 111 -5.18 -5.91 -10.22
C PRO A 111 -6.65 -5.72 -9.81
N ASN A 112 -7.47 -6.76 -9.87
CA ASN A 112 -8.90 -6.71 -9.62
C ASN A 112 -9.31 -6.98 -8.17
N ALA A 113 -8.38 -7.38 -7.29
CA ALA A 113 -8.69 -7.64 -5.87
C ALA A 113 -9.33 -6.41 -5.21
N TYR A 114 -10.42 -6.59 -4.45
CA TYR A 114 -11.04 -5.49 -3.68
C TYR A 114 -10.28 -5.23 -2.38
N THR A 115 -9.63 -6.24 -1.82
CA THR A 115 -8.78 -6.12 -0.63
C THR A 115 -7.41 -6.74 -0.87
N TYR A 116 -6.38 -6.02 -0.47
CA TYR A 116 -5.00 -6.50 -0.38
C TYR A 116 -4.62 -6.58 1.10
N LEU A 117 -4.26 -7.76 1.60
CA LEU A 117 -3.81 -7.96 2.97
C LEU A 117 -2.35 -8.38 2.94
N LEU A 118 -1.47 -7.41 3.21
CA LEU A 118 -0.02 -7.56 3.18
C LEU A 118 0.49 -7.74 4.61
N VAL A 119 1.43 -8.67 4.79
CA VAL A 119 2.10 -8.88 6.07
C VAL A 119 3.60 -8.78 5.89
N GLY A 120 4.25 -8.01 6.76
CA GLY A 120 5.70 -7.82 6.79
C GLY A 120 6.20 -7.67 8.22
N LEU A 121 7.49 -7.42 8.37
CA LEU A 121 8.10 -7.12 9.68
C LEU A 121 8.43 -5.63 9.82
N GLU A 122 8.32 -4.89 8.73
CA GLU A 122 8.75 -3.50 8.67
C GLU A 122 7.73 -2.59 9.36
N ASN A 123 8.24 -1.63 10.14
CA ASN A 123 7.40 -0.66 10.84
C ASN A 123 6.47 0.05 9.83
N PRO A 124 5.14 0.14 10.10
CA PRO A 124 4.26 0.84 9.19
C PRO A 124 4.57 2.35 9.16
N GLY A 125 5.05 2.89 10.28
CA GLY A 125 5.51 4.27 10.41
C GLY A 125 4.40 5.30 10.22
N LYS A 126 4.78 6.53 9.87
CA LYS A 126 3.87 7.68 9.88
C LYS A 126 4.15 8.63 8.71
N LEU A 127 3.09 9.12 8.10
CA LEU A 127 3.19 10.08 7.01
C LEU A 127 3.40 11.49 7.56
N SER A 128 4.63 11.99 7.45
CA SER A 128 4.98 13.36 7.82
C SER A 128 4.33 14.39 6.88
N ASN A 129 3.97 15.54 7.42
CA ASN A 129 3.40 16.64 6.64
C ASN A 129 4.51 17.33 5.83
N ILE A 130 4.63 16.97 4.54
CA ILE A 130 5.69 17.48 3.66
C ILE A 130 5.52 18.98 3.39
N SER A 131 4.29 19.50 3.42
CA SER A 131 3.99 20.89 3.08
C SER A 131 4.66 21.90 4.03
N ILE A 132 4.91 21.50 5.29
CA ILE A 132 5.51 22.37 6.31
C ILE A 132 7.05 22.24 6.42
N MET A 133 7.67 21.31 5.67
CA MET A 133 9.12 21.12 5.69
C MET A 133 9.82 22.27 4.95
N ASP A 134 11.05 22.62 5.32
CA ASP A 134 11.89 23.50 4.50
C ASP A 134 12.38 22.79 3.21
N ASP A 135 12.88 23.55 2.23
CA ASP A 135 13.31 23.02 0.93
C ASP A 135 14.47 22.01 1.03
N GLN A 136 15.39 22.19 1.98
CA GLN A 136 16.50 21.25 2.18
C GLN A 136 15.97 19.91 2.73
N THR A 137 15.04 19.97 3.67
CA THR A 137 14.37 18.80 4.24
C THR A 137 13.53 18.07 3.19
N LYS A 138 12.79 18.79 2.34
CA LYS A 138 12.04 18.20 1.22
C LYS A 138 12.97 17.50 0.22
N ALA A 139 14.06 18.16 -0.18
CA ALA A 139 15.04 17.57 -1.10
C ALA A 139 15.68 16.30 -0.51
N LYS A 140 16.03 16.32 0.79
CA LYS A 140 16.56 15.15 1.50
C LYS A 140 15.55 14.01 1.55
N TYR A 141 14.29 14.30 1.87
CA TYR A 141 13.19 13.33 1.89
C TYR A 141 13.05 12.62 0.53
N LEU A 142 12.96 13.39 -0.57
CA LEU A 142 12.82 12.86 -1.91
C LEU A 142 14.01 12.01 -2.35
N ASN A 143 15.23 12.44 -2.06
CA ASN A 143 16.44 11.68 -2.38
C ASN A 143 16.50 10.34 -1.63
N ARG A 144 16.09 10.30 -0.36
CA ARG A 144 16.00 9.05 0.41
C ARG A 144 14.94 8.12 -0.15
N LEU A 145 13.75 8.63 -0.44
CA LEU A 145 12.68 7.86 -1.07
C LEU A 145 13.14 7.24 -2.40
N LEU A 146 13.83 8.03 -3.25
CA LEU A 146 14.41 7.54 -4.50
C LEU A 146 15.40 6.40 -4.27
N HIS A 147 16.30 6.54 -3.29
CA HIS A 147 17.30 5.52 -2.96
C HIS A 147 16.63 4.21 -2.52
N SER A 148 15.66 4.29 -1.61
CA SER A 148 14.91 3.12 -1.14
C SER A 148 14.18 2.41 -2.27
N LEU A 149 13.46 3.16 -3.11
CA LEU A 149 12.72 2.58 -4.23
C LEU A 149 13.64 1.95 -5.27
N ARG A 150 14.79 2.56 -5.57
CA ARG A 150 15.79 1.97 -6.47
C ARG A 150 16.30 0.64 -5.93
N TYR A 151 16.63 0.59 -4.65
CA TYR A 151 17.12 -0.63 -4.01
C TYR A 151 16.06 -1.75 -4.04
N ILE A 152 14.83 -1.45 -3.64
CA ILE A 152 13.71 -2.40 -3.62
C ILE A 152 13.44 -2.95 -5.03
N ASN A 153 13.33 -2.06 -6.02
CA ASN A 153 13.01 -2.45 -7.40
C ASN A 153 14.14 -3.22 -8.10
N GLN A 154 15.40 -2.93 -7.77
CA GLN A 154 16.54 -3.66 -8.32
C GLN A 154 16.75 -5.01 -7.66
N SER A 155 16.57 -5.10 -6.34
CA SER A 155 16.86 -6.33 -5.59
C SER A 155 15.71 -7.33 -5.66
N GLY A 156 14.47 -6.88 -5.87
CA GLY A 156 13.27 -7.74 -5.89
C GLY A 156 12.80 -8.20 -4.51
N TYR A 157 13.58 -7.91 -3.46
CA TYR A 157 13.26 -8.19 -2.06
C TYR A 157 13.50 -6.96 -1.19
N PHE A 158 12.81 -6.94 -0.04
CA PHE A 158 12.96 -5.93 0.98
C PHE A 158 14.07 -6.36 1.93
N SER A 159 15.16 -5.59 2.00
CA SER A 159 16.23 -5.84 2.97
C SER A 159 16.01 -4.99 4.20
N THR A 160 15.62 -5.62 5.31
CA THR A 160 15.36 -4.96 6.60
C THR A 160 16.53 -4.07 7.01
N LYS A 161 17.78 -4.45 6.73
CA LYS A 161 18.98 -3.67 7.09
C LYS A 161 19.11 -2.36 6.30
N GLN A 162 18.80 -2.39 5.00
CA GLN A 162 18.83 -1.18 4.17
C GLN A 162 17.62 -0.30 4.49
N MET A 163 16.44 -0.90 4.67
CA MET A 163 15.23 -0.16 5.05
C MET A 163 15.33 0.48 6.44
N MET A 164 15.95 -0.18 7.42
CA MET A 164 16.24 0.43 8.73
C MET A 164 17.12 1.66 8.62
N THR A 165 18.07 1.66 7.67
CA THR A 165 18.95 2.81 7.43
C THR A 165 18.21 3.95 6.73
N ASP A 166 17.43 3.61 5.71
CA ASP A 166 16.69 4.58 4.92
C ASP A 166 15.54 5.21 5.72
N PHE A 167 14.88 4.42 6.57
CA PHE A 167 13.79 4.82 7.44
C PHE A 167 14.21 5.38 8.81
N ALA A 168 15.52 5.55 9.03
CA ALA A 168 16.03 6.22 10.22
C ALA A 168 15.77 7.74 10.23
N ASP A 169 15.35 8.34 9.10
CA ASP A 169 14.89 9.73 9.10
C ASP A 169 13.50 9.82 9.76
N SER A 170 13.30 10.78 10.65
CA SER A 170 11.98 11.03 11.22
C SER A 170 10.93 11.41 10.17
N ASN A 171 11.34 11.93 9.00
CA ASN A 171 10.43 12.35 7.93
C ASN A 171 10.07 11.25 6.94
N LEU A 172 10.91 10.23 6.79
CA LEU A 172 10.67 9.04 5.96
C LEU A 172 10.64 7.84 6.90
N ASN A 173 9.59 7.71 7.70
CA ASN A 173 9.50 6.68 8.72
C ASN A 173 8.50 5.60 8.28
N GLY A 174 9.02 4.40 8.07
CA GLY A 174 8.24 3.18 7.83
C GLY A 174 7.67 3.05 6.43
N VAL A 175 6.91 1.99 6.23
CA VAL A 175 6.53 1.55 4.89
C VAL A 175 5.38 2.34 4.25
N VAL A 176 4.67 3.18 5.01
CA VAL A 176 3.55 3.96 4.48
C VAL A 176 3.94 4.81 3.26
N HIS A 177 5.17 5.34 3.23
CA HIS A 177 5.67 6.15 2.11
C HIS A 177 5.84 5.33 0.83
N ILE A 178 6.29 4.07 0.96
CA ILE A 178 6.47 3.14 -0.16
C ILE A 178 5.12 2.69 -0.70
N LEU A 179 4.17 2.37 0.19
CA LEU A 179 2.80 2.03 -0.18
C LEU A 179 2.11 3.21 -0.90
N LEU A 180 2.23 4.43 -0.34
CA LEU A 180 1.71 5.66 -0.95
C LEU A 180 2.27 5.88 -2.35
N PHE A 181 3.59 5.68 -2.52
CA PHE A 181 4.27 5.78 -3.81
C PHE A 181 3.69 4.79 -4.80
N TYR A 182 3.66 3.49 -4.49
CA TYR A 182 3.22 2.47 -5.45
C TYR A 182 1.74 2.61 -5.83
N ILE A 183 0.86 2.89 -4.86
CA ILE A 183 -0.57 3.13 -5.13
C ILE A 183 -0.72 4.31 -6.11
N SER A 184 -0.05 5.43 -5.83
CA SER A 184 -0.13 6.63 -6.68
C SER A 184 0.52 6.42 -8.07
N LYS A 185 1.63 5.68 -8.13
CA LYS A 185 2.41 5.44 -9.36
C LYS A 185 1.71 4.46 -10.30
N THR A 186 0.93 3.54 -9.75
CA THR A 186 0.03 2.64 -10.49
C THR A 186 -1.30 3.31 -10.88
N LYS A 187 -1.38 4.65 -10.79
CA LYS A 187 -2.50 5.48 -11.23
C LYS A 187 -3.78 5.30 -10.40
N HIS A 188 -3.66 4.88 -9.15
CA HIS A 188 -4.78 4.93 -8.21
C HIS A 188 -4.84 6.29 -7.51
N THR A 189 -6.04 6.66 -7.09
CA THR A 189 -6.37 7.86 -6.32
C THR A 189 -6.56 7.46 -4.86
N ILE A 190 -5.85 8.11 -3.95
CA ILE A 190 -5.84 7.75 -2.53
C ILE A 190 -6.95 8.50 -1.80
N MET A 191 -7.83 7.77 -1.12
CA MET A 191 -8.97 8.34 -0.40
C MET A 191 -8.67 8.56 1.08
N ASN A 192 -7.99 7.61 1.72
CA ASN A 192 -7.74 7.73 3.15
C ASN A 192 -6.60 6.79 3.57
N ILE A 193 -5.89 7.19 4.62
CA ILE A 193 -4.91 6.36 5.33
C ILE A 193 -5.26 6.41 6.82
N SER A 194 -5.39 5.25 7.45
CA SER A 194 -5.73 5.14 8.87
C SER A 194 -4.84 4.12 9.56
N SER A 195 -4.57 4.37 10.85
CA SER A 195 -3.94 3.37 11.73
C SER A 195 -5.00 2.33 12.09
N VAL A 196 -4.62 1.06 12.08
CA VAL A 196 -5.51 -0.04 12.48
C VAL A 196 -4.83 -0.96 13.47
N MET A 197 -5.64 -1.58 14.32
CA MET A 197 -5.24 -2.71 15.14
C MET A 197 -6.28 -3.83 15.02
N VAL A 198 -5.86 -5.05 15.30
CA VAL A 198 -6.76 -6.20 15.44
C VAL A 198 -6.79 -6.53 16.93
N ASP A 199 -8.00 -6.65 17.50
CA ASP A 199 -8.18 -7.10 18.87
C ASP A 199 -8.15 -8.63 18.99
N ASP A 200 -8.15 -9.15 20.21
CA ASP A 200 -8.10 -10.59 20.49
C ASP A 200 -9.30 -11.37 19.94
N PHE A 201 -10.38 -10.67 19.58
CA PHE A 201 -11.60 -11.25 18.99
C PHE A 201 -11.61 -11.19 17.45
N GLY A 202 -10.55 -10.66 16.83
CA GLY A 202 -10.43 -10.52 15.39
C GLY A 202 -11.09 -9.28 14.80
N ASN A 203 -11.54 -8.33 15.62
CA ASN A 203 -12.12 -7.08 15.12
C ASN A 203 -11.02 -6.10 14.71
N CYS A 204 -11.15 -5.54 13.51
CA CYS A 204 -10.28 -4.47 13.04
C CYS A 204 -10.78 -3.11 13.56
N ILE A 205 -10.04 -2.54 14.51
CA ILE A 205 -10.32 -1.23 15.08
C ILE A 205 -9.54 -0.18 14.28
N VAL A 206 -10.26 0.79 13.70
CA VAL A 206 -9.69 1.89 12.93
C VAL A 206 -9.52 3.12 13.82
N LYS A 207 -8.29 3.61 13.97
CA LYS A 207 -8.02 4.90 14.61
C LYS A 207 -8.08 5.99 13.54
N GLN A 208 -8.99 6.95 13.72
CA GLN A 208 -9.08 8.13 12.88
C GLN A 208 -7.90 9.05 13.24
N ASN A 209 -7.18 9.61 12.27
CA ASN A 209 -5.97 10.47 12.43
C ASN A 209 -4.58 9.78 12.46
N PHE A 210 -4.20 9.16 11.33
CA PHE A 210 -2.85 8.64 11.09
C PHE A 210 -1.72 9.68 11.32
N GLN A 211 -2.00 10.97 11.12
CA GLN A 211 -1.00 12.04 11.22
C GLN A 211 -0.71 12.52 12.64
N ASN A 212 -1.45 12.14 13.69
CA ASN A 212 -1.28 12.73 15.03
C ASN A 212 -1.11 11.73 16.17
N GLU A 213 -1.63 10.51 16.05
CA GLU A 213 -1.90 9.72 17.27
C GLU A 213 -0.94 8.55 17.53
N ASP A 214 -0.27 7.98 16.52
CA ASP A 214 0.67 6.86 16.72
C ASP A 214 2.00 7.12 16.01
N LYS A 215 3.12 7.12 16.76
CA LYS A 215 4.47 7.09 16.16
C LYS A 215 4.76 5.73 15.50
N ASN A 216 4.14 4.67 15.99
CA ASN A 216 4.24 3.28 15.51
C ASN A 216 2.83 2.67 15.51
N PRO A 217 2.07 2.81 14.43
CA PRO A 217 0.75 2.21 14.34
C PRO A 217 0.86 0.68 14.29
N ASN A 218 -0.13 -0.04 14.82
CA ASN A 218 -0.17 -1.51 14.80
C ASN A 218 -0.42 -2.09 13.40
N GLY A 219 -0.83 -1.24 12.45
CA GLY A 219 -1.09 -1.58 11.07
C GLY A 219 -1.59 -0.36 10.30
N ILE A 220 -1.65 -0.47 8.98
CA ILE A 220 -2.16 0.58 8.10
C ILE A 220 -3.34 0.06 7.31
N LYS A 221 -4.39 0.89 7.18
CA LYS A 221 -5.45 0.74 6.19
C LYS A 221 -5.40 1.89 5.20
N ILE A 222 -5.26 1.58 3.91
CA ILE A 222 -5.32 2.56 2.82
C ILE A 222 -6.54 2.26 1.96
N ARG A 223 -7.43 3.25 1.78
CA ARG A 223 -8.53 3.18 0.82
C ARG A 223 -8.15 3.96 -0.43
N PHE A 224 -8.35 3.38 -1.59
CA PHE A 224 -8.00 3.97 -2.88
C PHE A 224 -8.90 3.41 -3.96
N PHE A 225 -8.92 4.04 -5.13
CA PHE A 225 -9.67 3.55 -6.28
C PHE A 225 -8.92 3.89 -7.56
N LYS A 226 -9.33 3.27 -8.66
CA LYS A 226 -8.86 3.63 -9.99
C LYS A 226 -10.00 4.33 -10.71
N ASN A 227 -9.74 5.51 -11.27
CA ASN A 227 -10.76 6.33 -11.94
C ASN A 227 -11.46 5.61 -13.11
N SER A 228 -10.90 4.53 -13.63
CA SER A 228 -11.51 3.74 -14.71
C SER A 228 -12.58 2.77 -14.23
N ASP A 229 -12.57 2.38 -12.96
CA ASP A 229 -13.31 1.20 -12.49
C ASP A 229 -14.36 1.53 -11.41
N ASP A 230 -14.37 2.76 -10.87
CA ASP A 230 -15.23 3.27 -9.77
C ASP A 230 -15.33 2.35 -8.53
N LYS A 231 -14.49 1.32 -8.44
CA LYS A 231 -14.43 0.37 -7.34
C LYS A 231 -13.40 0.83 -6.31
N ILE A 232 -13.86 0.99 -5.08
CA ILE A 232 -12.99 1.25 -3.94
C ILE A 232 -12.28 -0.04 -3.56
N LYS A 233 -10.96 0.05 -3.47
CA LYS A 233 -10.05 -0.98 -3.00
C LYS A 233 -9.52 -0.62 -1.62
N THR A 234 -9.20 -1.64 -0.85
CA THR A 234 -8.60 -1.48 0.47
C THR A 234 -7.28 -2.23 0.54
N LEU A 235 -6.24 -1.60 1.06
CA LEU A 235 -5.01 -2.26 1.44
C LEU A 235 -4.88 -2.25 2.95
N TYR A 236 -4.64 -3.41 3.52
CA TYR A 236 -4.19 -3.62 4.89
C TYR A 236 -2.72 -3.99 4.88
N TYR A 237 -1.94 -3.38 5.76
CA TYR A 237 -0.57 -3.79 6.05
C TYR A 237 -0.41 -4.01 7.55
N PHE A 238 0.09 -5.18 7.94
CA PHE A 238 0.36 -5.52 9.34
C PHE A 238 1.83 -5.93 9.54
N PRO A 239 2.54 -5.34 10.52
CA PRO A 239 3.92 -5.65 10.87
C PRO A 239 3.98 -6.85 11.84
N ILE A 240 3.51 -8.03 11.42
CA ILE A 240 3.37 -9.22 12.28
C ILE A 240 4.38 -10.29 11.88
N ASP A 241 5.07 -10.84 12.89
CA ASP A 241 5.82 -12.09 12.73
C ASP A 241 4.85 -13.27 12.68
N LEU A 242 4.85 -14.00 11.56
CA LEU A 242 3.98 -15.15 11.34
C LEU A 242 4.60 -16.47 11.83
N SER A 243 5.70 -16.43 12.59
CA SER A 243 6.28 -17.62 13.21
C SER A 243 5.29 -18.33 14.16
N ASP A 244 5.36 -19.66 14.23
CA ASP A 244 4.48 -20.47 15.09
C ASP A 244 4.52 -20.03 16.55
N GLU A 245 5.68 -19.53 17.02
CA GLU A 245 5.85 -19.00 18.36
C GLU A 245 5.04 -17.71 18.55
N ASN A 246 5.22 -16.73 17.66
CA ASN A 246 4.52 -15.44 17.77
C ASN A 246 3.02 -15.55 17.50
N MET A 247 2.58 -16.50 16.66
CA MET A 247 1.16 -16.68 16.34
C MET A 247 0.32 -17.21 17.51
N LYS A 248 0.93 -17.86 18.50
CA LYS A 248 0.22 -18.29 19.74
C LYS A 248 -0.33 -17.10 20.52
N ASP A 249 0.38 -15.97 20.47
CA ASP A 249 0.01 -14.73 21.16
C ASP A 249 -0.80 -13.78 20.26
N ASN A 250 -0.97 -14.12 18.98
CA ASN A 250 -1.66 -13.29 17.97
C ASN A 250 -2.89 -13.99 17.37
N LEU A 251 -3.65 -14.73 18.19
CA LEU A 251 -4.85 -15.46 17.75
C LEU A 251 -5.93 -14.54 17.15
N GLY A 252 -6.06 -13.31 17.68
CA GLY A 252 -6.96 -12.30 17.12
C GLY A 252 -6.68 -12.03 15.63
N PHE A 253 -5.40 -12.01 15.22
CA PHE A 253 -5.05 -11.85 13.82
C PHE A 253 -5.50 -13.02 12.94
N LEU A 254 -5.43 -14.26 13.44
CA LEU A 254 -5.96 -15.43 12.71
C LEU A 254 -7.48 -15.37 12.54
N LEU A 255 -8.19 -14.91 13.56
CA LEU A 255 -9.64 -14.68 13.48
C LEU A 255 -9.97 -13.62 12.43
N PHE A 256 -9.25 -12.50 12.46
CA PHE A 256 -9.39 -11.44 11.44
C PHE A 256 -9.11 -11.95 10.03
N LEU A 257 -8.06 -12.75 9.82
CA LEU A 257 -7.77 -13.38 8.53
C LEU A 257 -8.91 -14.30 8.09
N SER A 258 -9.48 -15.08 9.01
CA SER A 258 -10.54 -16.04 8.74
C SER A 258 -11.84 -15.34 8.29
N ASP A 259 -12.13 -14.17 8.83
CA ASP A 259 -13.33 -13.36 8.54
C ASP A 259 -13.45 -12.93 7.07
N PHE A 260 -12.34 -12.88 6.32
CA PHE A 260 -12.36 -12.58 4.88
C PHE A 260 -12.87 -13.72 3.99
N GLY A 261 -13.19 -14.90 4.54
CA GLY A 261 -13.70 -16.03 3.78
C GLY A 261 -12.69 -16.56 2.74
N GLN A 262 -13.15 -16.85 1.52
CA GLN A 262 -12.29 -17.30 0.42
C GLN A 262 -11.30 -16.19 0.02
N LYS A 263 -10.03 -16.57 -0.14
CA LYS A 263 -8.92 -15.65 -0.46
C LYS A 263 -7.99 -16.28 -1.49
N ASN A 264 -7.35 -15.43 -2.28
CA ASN A 264 -6.18 -15.81 -3.04
C ASN A 264 -4.95 -15.60 -2.18
N THR A 265 -4.08 -16.60 -2.07
CA THR A 265 -2.79 -16.45 -1.37
C THR A 265 -1.69 -16.29 -2.39
N PHE A 266 -0.97 -15.18 -2.33
CA PHE A 266 0.22 -14.93 -3.14
C PHE A 266 1.43 -14.93 -2.22
N MET A 267 2.52 -15.60 -2.60
CA MET A 267 3.73 -15.70 -1.79
C MET A 267 4.95 -15.42 -2.64
N LYS A 268 5.94 -14.74 -2.07
CA LYS A 268 7.27 -14.69 -2.65
C LYS A 268 7.95 -16.03 -2.41
N SER A 269 8.70 -16.48 -3.41
CA SER A 269 9.66 -17.57 -3.22
C SER A 269 10.72 -17.10 -2.21
N ALA A 270 10.64 -17.62 -0.98
CA ALA A 270 11.67 -17.46 0.02
C ALA A 270 12.38 -18.79 0.21
N SER A 271 13.70 -18.76 0.30
CA SER A 271 14.55 -19.95 0.30
C SER A 271 14.32 -20.90 1.48
N TYR A 272 13.49 -20.55 2.48
CA TYR A 272 13.31 -21.29 3.74
C TYR A 272 11.91 -21.17 4.39
N ILE A 273 10.84 -20.82 3.66
CA ILE A 273 9.51 -20.53 4.26
C ILE A 273 8.52 -21.73 4.22
N LEU A 274 8.90 -22.87 3.64
CA LEU A 274 8.10 -24.11 3.65
C LEU A 274 8.90 -25.27 4.25
#